data_AF-A0A9Q6PTY1-F1
#
_entry.id   AF-A0A9Q6PTY1-F1
#
_cell.length_a   1.000
_cell.length_b   1.000
_cell.length_c   1.000
_cell.angle_alpha   90.00
_cell.angle_beta   90.00
_cell.angle_gamma   90.00
#
_symmetry.space_group_name_H-M   'P 1'
#
loop_
_entity.id
_entity.type
_entity.pdbx_description
1 polymer ?
#
loop_
_entity_poly.entity_id
_entity_poly.type
_entity_poly.pdbx_seq_one_letter_code
_entity_poly.pdbx_strand_id
1 'polypeptide(L)'
;MSFEQARIALQQAGINFQGKEKELEESEKLQEAVIALAQIGALNTNIWQKVQANPDIREPITTMIKYAVLRIGVTGEPQPTPADQKYRQASSIIANMVIDNSRQYFSTGLIADRTARAWERIQDDERFRDTVLTIDKVGSLSPNVLKTMQTDREIVRTITALDQAGLLPLPEEKPGPFQDHEALLENANYLRENHILSLEDHQRY
;
A
#
# COMPACT_ATOMS: atom_id res chain seq x y z
N MET A 1 27.04 -9.74 -7.90
CA MET A 1 26.03 -10.77 -7.56
C MET A 1 24.58 -10.28 -7.66
N SER A 2 24.33 -8.97 -7.72
CA SER A 2 23.00 -8.36 -7.86
C SER A 2 22.36 -8.56 -9.24
N PHE A 3 23.15 -8.58 -10.33
CA PHE A 3 22.63 -8.77 -11.68
C PHE A 3 21.88 -10.09 -11.88
N GLU A 4 22.49 -11.23 -11.53
CA GLU A 4 21.83 -12.54 -11.69
C GLU A 4 20.57 -12.67 -10.84
N GLN A 5 20.54 -12.08 -9.64
CA GLN A 5 19.35 -12.04 -8.80
C GLN A 5 18.22 -11.24 -9.45
N ALA A 6 18.53 -10.06 -9.99
CA ALA A 6 17.56 -9.24 -10.72
C ALA A 6 17.07 -9.97 -11.99
N ARG A 7 17.95 -10.67 -12.68
CA ARG A 7 17.63 -11.50 -13.85
C ARG A 7 16.64 -12.61 -13.51
N ILE A 8 16.92 -13.36 -12.44
CA ILE A 8 16.04 -14.43 -11.95
C ILE A 8 14.69 -13.86 -11.54
N ALA A 9 14.66 -12.71 -10.85
CA ALA A 9 13.43 -12.05 -10.45
C ALA A 9 12.54 -11.67 -11.64
N LEU A 10 13.11 -11.11 -12.71
CA LEU A 10 12.38 -10.80 -13.94
C LEU A 10 11.85 -12.07 -14.61
N GLN A 11 12.65 -13.14 -14.65
CA GLN A 11 12.23 -14.43 -15.20
C GLN A 11 11.08 -15.06 -14.41
N GLN A 12 11.16 -15.05 -13.08
CA GLN A 12 10.12 -15.55 -12.19
C GLN A 12 8.82 -14.74 -12.33
N ALA A 13 8.92 -13.44 -12.61
CA ALA A 13 7.78 -12.57 -12.88
C ALA A 13 7.24 -12.71 -14.33
N GLY A 14 7.83 -13.57 -15.17
CA GLY A 14 7.43 -13.75 -16.57
C GLY A 14 7.71 -12.52 -17.44
N ILE A 15 8.62 -11.65 -17.04
CA ILE A 15 8.93 -10.40 -17.74
C ILE A 15 9.98 -10.67 -18.81
N ASN A 16 9.62 -10.39 -20.06
CA ASN A 16 10.59 -10.38 -21.16
C ASN A 16 11.41 -9.08 -21.10
N PHE A 17 12.72 -9.20 -20.85
CA PHE A 17 13.67 -8.09 -20.83
C PHE A 17 14.75 -8.23 -21.92
N GLN A 18 14.47 -9.02 -22.97
CA GLN A 18 15.39 -9.21 -24.08
C GLN A 18 15.78 -7.88 -24.74
N GLY A 19 17.08 -7.67 -24.95
CA GLY A 19 17.65 -6.42 -25.48
C GLY A 19 17.87 -5.34 -24.42
N LYS A 20 17.54 -5.62 -23.15
CA LYS A 20 17.72 -4.72 -21.99
C LYS A 20 18.68 -5.26 -20.94
N GLU A 21 19.36 -6.37 -21.23
CA GLU A 21 20.31 -7.05 -20.34
C GLU A 21 21.45 -6.13 -19.95
N LYS A 22 22.01 -5.40 -20.92
CA LYS A 22 23.12 -4.48 -20.69
C LYS A 22 22.75 -3.32 -19.78
N GLU A 23 21.55 -2.73 -19.98
CA GLU A 23 21.04 -1.68 -19.09
C GLU A 23 20.83 -2.19 -17.66
N LEU A 24 20.35 -3.42 -17.52
CA LEU A 24 20.22 -4.09 -16.22
C LEU A 24 21.59 -4.37 -15.59
N GLU A 25 22.56 -4.85 -16.35
CA GLU A 25 23.91 -5.18 -15.86
C GLU A 25 24.70 -3.94 -15.42
N GLU A 26 24.58 -2.84 -16.15
CA GLU A 26 25.33 -1.61 -15.87
C GLU A 26 24.72 -0.76 -14.76
N SER A 27 23.45 -0.98 -14.39
CA SER A 27 22.75 -0.15 -13.39
C SER A 27 22.48 -0.91 -12.10
N GLU A 28 23.36 -0.75 -11.12
CA GLU A 28 23.17 -1.29 -9.76
C GLU A 28 21.83 -0.85 -9.14
N LYS A 29 21.49 0.45 -9.25
CA LYS A 29 20.21 0.98 -8.78
C LYS A 29 18.99 0.31 -9.45
N LEU A 30 19.11 -0.07 -10.73
CA LEU A 30 18.05 -0.79 -11.43
C LEU A 30 17.94 -2.24 -10.93
N GLN A 31 19.07 -2.92 -10.73
CA GLN A 31 19.12 -4.27 -10.18
C GLN A 31 18.48 -4.30 -8.78
N GLU A 32 18.86 -3.36 -7.92
CA GLU A 32 18.32 -3.24 -6.57
C GLU A 32 16.81 -2.98 -6.59
N ALA A 33 16.33 -2.09 -7.46
CA ALA A 33 14.90 -1.79 -7.58
C ALA A 33 14.10 -3.02 -8.06
N VAL A 34 14.63 -3.78 -9.02
CA VAL A 34 14.01 -5.02 -9.51
C VAL A 34 13.91 -6.07 -8.42
N ILE A 35 15.01 -6.30 -7.69
CA ILE A 35 15.04 -7.26 -6.58
C ILE A 35 14.05 -6.84 -5.50
N ALA A 36 14.02 -5.56 -5.16
CA ALA A 36 13.10 -5.02 -4.18
C ALA A 36 11.64 -5.28 -4.58
N LEU A 37 11.24 -4.88 -5.78
CA LEU A 37 9.87 -5.09 -6.26
C LEU A 37 9.47 -6.57 -6.29
N ALA A 38 10.41 -7.46 -6.59
CA ALA A 38 10.15 -8.90 -6.56
C ALA A 38 9.87 -9.41 -5.13
N GLN A 39 10.62 -8.94 -4.13
CA GLN A 39 10.45 -9.33 -2.73
C GLN A 39 9.06 -8.96 -2.19
N ILE A 40 8.50 -7.84 -2.63
CA ILE A 40 7.15 -7.40 -2.21
C ILE A 40 6.06 -7.83 -3.19
N GLY A 41 6.37 -8.64 -4.21
CA GLY A 41 5.37 -9.08 -5.19
C GLY A 41 4.74 -7.94 -6.01
N ALA A 42 5.47 -6.83 -6.19
CA ALA A 42 5.07 -5.70 -7.04
C ALA A 42 5.69 -5.77 -8.45
N LEU A 43 6.65 -6.65 -8.68
CA LEU A 43 7.32 -6.75 -9.97
C LEU A 43 6.38 -7.31 -11.06
N ASN A 44 6.03 -6.48 -12.03
CA ASN A 44 5.31 -6.86 -13.25
C ASN A 44 5.82 -6.06 -14.46
N THR A 45 5.37 -6.41 -15.67
CA THR A 45 5.85 -5.79 -16.93
C THR A 45 5.66 -4.28 -16.98
N ASN A 46 4.53 -3.75 -16.52
CA ASN A 46 4.25 -2.31 -16.52
C ASN A 46 5.21 -1.58 -15.57
N ILE A 47 5.37 -2.12 -14.37
CA ILE A 47 6.27 -1.55 -13.37
C ILE A 47 7.72 -1.62 -13.82
N TRP A 48 8.15 -2.74 -14.40
CA TRP A 48 9.47 -2.87 -15.01
C TRP A 48 9.72 -1.76 -16.03
N GLN A 49 8.79 -1.53 -16.96
CA GLN A 49 8.92 -0.47 -17.96
C GLN A 49 9.02 0.92 -17.33
N LYS A 50 8.25 1.20 -16.27
CA LYS A 50 8.30 2.48 -15.56
C LYS A 50 9.62 2.70 -14.83
N VAL A 51 10.11 1.70 -14.12
CA VAL A 51 11.37 1.75 -13.36
C VAL A 51 12.57 1.83 -14.30
N GLN A 52 12.49 1.15 -15.44
CA GLN A 52 13.47 1.29 -16.51
C GLN A 52 13.45 2.72 -17.09
N ALA A 53 12.27 3.23 -17.48
CA ALA A 53 12.14 4.53 -18.13
C ALA A 53 12.40 5.73 -17.20
N ASN A 54 12.24 5.55 -15.88
CA ASN A 54 12.38 6.62 -14.91
C ASN A 54 13.42 6.28 -13.83
N PRO A 55 14.67 6.78 -13.96
CA PRO A 55 15.70 6.57 -12.95
C PRO A 55 15.34 7.12 -11.55
N ASP A 56 14.53 8.17 -11.47
CA ASP A 56 14.23 8.88 -10.21
C ASP A 56 13.42 8.03 -9.24
N ILE A 57 12.73 6.99 -9.72
CA ILE A 57 11.94 6.09 -8.87
C ILE A 57 12.75 4.89 -8.34
N ARG A 58 13.93 4.62 -8.90
CA ARG A 58 14.75 3.46 -8.51
C ARG A 58 15.21 3.55 -7.05
N GLU A 59 15.74 4.69 -6.65
CA GLU A 59 16.24 4.92 -5.29
C GLU A 59 15.15 4.91 -4.21
N PRO A 60 13.97 5.55 -4.41
CA PRO A 60 12.82 5.38 -3.53
C PRO A 60 12.41 3.92 -3.28
N ILE A 61 12.32 3.12 -4.36
CA ILE A 61 11.91 1.71 -4.29
C ILE A 61 12.94 0.90 -3.51
N THR A 62 14.22 1.08 -3.81
CA THR A 62 15.30 0.40 -3.11
C THR A 62 15.35 0.79 -1.63
N THR A 63 15.19 2.08 -1.33
CA THR A 63 15.24 2.62 0.04
C THR A 63 14.13 2.04 0.91
N MET A 64 12.89 1.94 0.39
CA MET A 64 11.77 1.32 1.10
C MET A 64 12.13 -0.09 1.59
N ILE A 65 12.72 -0.90 0.71
CA ILE A 65 13.01 -2.29 1.02
C ILE A 65 14.24 -2.44 1.88
N LYS A 66 15.25 -1.57 1.71
CA LYS A 66 16.38 -1.52 2.64
C LYS A 66 15.90 -1.23 4.07
N TYR A 67 14.98 -0.29 4.27
CA TYR A 67 14.36 -0.07 5.59
C TYR A 67 13.52 -1.27 6.04
N ALA A 68 12.77 -1.91 5.14
CA ALA A 68 12.04 -3.14 5.41
C ALA A 68 12.93 -4.26 5.96
N VAL A 69 14.13 -4.42 5.36
CA VAL A 69 15.08 -5.50 5.65
C VAL A 69 15.95 -5.16 6.86
N LEU A 70 16.37 -3.90 7.04
CA LEU A 70 17.18 -3.47 8.18
C LEU A 70 16.44 -3.59 9.51
N ARG A 71 15.11 -3.38 9.50
CA ARG A 71 14.28 -3.53 10.71
C ARG A 71 14.29 -4.98 11.22
N ILE A 72 14.34 -5.98 10.33
CA ILE A 72 14.30 -7.44 10.63
C ILE A 72 15.36 -7.89 11.65
N GLY A 73 16.48 -7.15 11.78
CA GLY A 73 17.60 -7.55 12.62
C GLY A 73 17.65 -6.96 14.04
N VAL A 74 16.77 -6.01 14.41
CA VAL A 74 17.06 -5.10 15.55
C VAL A 74 16.23 -5.37 16.82
N THR A 75 15.08 -6.04 16.72
CA THR A 75 14.19 -6.24 17.88
C THR A 75 13.85 -7.70 18.07
N GLY A 76 14.04 -8.26 19.26
CA GLY A 76 13.80 -9.67 19.60
C GLY A 76 12.34 -10.15 19.53
N GLU A 77 11.45 -9.42 18.85
CA GLU A 77 10.12 -9.86 18.45
C GLU A 77 10.13 -10.26 16.97
N PRO A 78 9.36 -11.27 16.54
CA PRO A 78 9.25 -11.61 15.12
C PRO A 78 8.62 -10.44 14.38
N GLN A 79 9.46 -9.64 13.72
CA GLN A 79 8.96 -8.56 12.89
C GLN A 79 8.23 -9.13 11.68
N PRO A 80 7.11 -8.50 11.30
CA PRO A 80 6.42 -8.91 10.09
C PRO A 80 7.31 -8.71 8.89
N THR A 81 7.53 -9.81 8.19
CA THR A 81 8.45 -9.86 7.06
C THR A 81 7.67 -9.71 5.76
N PRO A 82 8.31 -9.24 4.67
CA PRO A 82 7.77 -9.37 3.32
C PRO A 82 7.43 -10.82 2.91
N ALA A 83 7.78 -11.83 3.73
CA ALA A 83 7.36 -13.21 3.52
C ALA A 83 5.87 -13.42 3.79
N ASP A 84 5.28 -12.68 4.73
CA ASP A 84 3.86 -12.78 5.05
C ASP A 84 3.00 -12.16 3.94
N GLN A 85 2.06 -12.95 3.43
CA GLN A 85 1.26 -12.58 2.26
C GLN A 85 0.50 -11.27 2.45
N LYS A 86 -0.11 -11.02 3.62
CA LYS A 86 -0.87 -9.79 3.88
C LYS A 86 0.01 -8.53 3.83
N TYR A 87 1.20 -8.59 4.43
CA TYR A 87 2.15 -7.48 4.42
C TYR A 87 2.70 -7.25 3.02
N ARG A 88 3.04 -8.34 2.32
CA ARG A 88 3.43 -8.29 0.91
C ARG A 88 2.36 -7.60 0.05
N GLN A 89 1.09 -7.99 0.21
CA GLN A 89 -0.04 -7.44 -0.54
C GLN A 89 -0.22 -5.93 -0.30
N ALA A 90 -0.36 -5.51 0.97
CA ALA A 90 -0.57 -4.11 1.31
C ALA A 90 0.56 -3.22 0.77
N SER A 91 1.79 -3.72 0.82
CA SER A 91 2.95 -2.98 0.35
C SER A 91 3.11 -2.96 -1.16
N SER A 92 2.74 -4.05 -1.84
CA SER A 92 2.65 -4.06 -3.30
C SER A 92 1.66 -3.00 -3.79
N ILE A 93 0.48 -2.91 -3.16
CA ILE A 93 -0.53 -1.89 -3.44
C ILE A 93 0.06 -0.48 -3.30
N ILE A 94 0.73 -0.19 -2.19
CA ILE A 94 1.33 1.14 -1.96
C ILE A 94 2.45 1.44 -2.96
N ALA A 95 3.34 0.49 -3.22
CA ALA A 95 4.42 0.66 -4.19
C ALA A 95 3.86 0.96 -5.59
N ASN A 96 2.86 0.21 -6.03
CA ASN A 96 2.22 0.39 -7.33
C ASN A 96 1.55 1.77 -7.44
N MET A 97 0.80 2.17 -6.41
CA MET A 97 0.14 3.48 -6.35
C MET A 97 1.13 4.64 -6.48
N VAL A 98 2.28 4.55 -5.80
CA VAL A 98 3.33 5.57 -5.84
C VAL A 98 3.98 5.62 -7.23
N ILE A 99 4.28 4.46 -7.81
CA ILE A 99 4.87 4.33 -9.15
C ILE A 99 3.93 4.93 -10.21
N ASP A 100 2.64 4.67 -10.09
CA ASP A 100 1.60 5.14 -11.02
C ASP A 100 1.36 6.65 -10.94
N ASN A 101 1.46 7.23 -9.74
CA ASN A 101 1.25 8.67 -9.51
C ASN A 101 2.53 9.51 -9.55
N SER A 102 3.65 8.93 -9.99
CA SER A 102 4.96 9.58 -10.02
C SER A 102 4.92 10.99 -10.66
N ARG A 103 4.18 11.17 -11.77
CA ARG A 103 4.08 12.46 -12.50
C ARG A 103 3.55 13.65 -11.68
N GLN A 104 2.82 13.43 -10.58
CA GLN A 104 2.22 14.52 -9.78
C GLN A 104 3.08 15.03 -8.60
N TYR A 105 4.19 14.36 -8.27
CA TYR A 105 4.90 14.59 -6.99
C TYR A 105 6.37 15.00 -7.11
N PHE A 106 6.84 15.35 -8.31
CA PHE A 106 8.26 15.68 -8.51
C PHE A 106 8.60 17.11 -8.10
N SER A 107 9.20 17.26 -6.92
CA SER A 107 10.15 18.34 -6.65
C SER A 107 11.18 18.12 -5.53
N THR A 108 11.13 17.09 -4.67
CA THR A 108 11.89 17.17 -3.38
C THR A 108 12.37 15.87 -2.72
N GLY A 109 12.34 14.69 -3.36
CA GLY A 109 12.74 13.45 -2.67
C GLY A 109 11.68 12.88 -1.70
N LEU A 110 10.48 13.47 -1.67
CA LEU A 110 9.34 13.03 -0.86
C LEU A 110 8.84 11.60 -1.18
N ILE A 111 9.17 11.05 -2.35
CA ILE A 111 8.69 9.72 -2.77
C ILE A 111 9.37 8.62 -1.96
N ALA A 112 10.68 8.72 -1.74
CA ALA A 112 11.44 7.76 -0.93
C ALA A 112 10.93 7.75 0.52
N ASP A 113 10.74 8.95 1.08
CA ASP A 113 10.27 9.14 2.45
C ASP A 113 8.83 8.64 2.65
N ARG A 114 7.90 8.94 1.72
CA ARG A 114 6.51 8.46 1.82
C ARG A 114 6.39 6.94 1.70
N THR A 115 7.15 6.35 0.78
CA THR A 115 7.11 4.91 0.50
C THR A 115 7.77 4.13 1.63
N ALA A 116 8.88 4.64 2.18
CA ALA A 116 9.51 4.10 3.38
C ALA A 116 8.60 4.20 4.61
N ARG A 117 8.01 5.38 4.89
CA ARG A 117 7.09 5.57 6.03
C ARG A 117 5.83 4.73 5.94
N ALA A 118 5.26 4.58 4.73
CA ALA A 118 4.11 3.73 4.50
C ALA A 118 4.43 2.27 4.80
N TRP A 119 5.59 1.81 4.31
CA TRP A 119 6.08 0.47 4.57
C TRP A 119 6.34 0.24 6.07
N GLU A 120 7.04 1.15 6.75
CA GLU A 120 7.27 1.08 8.21
C GLU A 120 5.95 0.95 8.98
N ARG A 121 4.95 1.75 8.60
CA ARG A 121 3.65 1.69 9.27
C ARG A 121 2.87 0.42 8.97
N ILE A 122 2.99 -0.16 7.76
CA ILE A 122 2.44 -1.50 7.47
C ILE A 122 3.04 -2.56 8.39
N GLN A 123 4.34 -2.45 8.70
CA GLN A 123 5.00 -3.39 9.61
C GLN A 123 4.55 -3.19 11.06
N ASP A 124 4.40 -1.95 11.51
CA ASP A 124 4.14 -1.66 12.93
C ASP A 124 2.66 -1.66 13.31
N ASP A 125 1.77 -1.42 12.35
CA ASP A 125 0.35 -1.14 12.60
C ASP A 125 -0.53 -2.05 11.74
N GLU A 126 -0.95 -3.17 12.33
CA GLU A 126 -1.86 -4.13 11.73
C GLU A 126 -3.18 -3.48 11.27
N ARG A 127 -3.72 -2.52 12.04
CA ARG A 127 -4.95 -1.82 11.64
C ARG A 127 -4.73 -0.94 10.43
N PHE A 128 -3.59 -0.25 10.36
CA PHE A 128 -3.22 0.53 9.17
C PHE A 128 -3.10 -0.37 7.94
N ARG A 129 -2.40 -1.50 8.06
CA ARG A 129 -2.27 -2.49 6.98
C ARG A 129 -3.63 -3.00 6.52
N ASP A 130 -4.49 -3.42 7.45
CA ASP A 130 -5.81 -3.95 7.12
C ASP A 130 -6.69 -2.87 6.48
N THR A 131 -6.61 -1.63 6.96
CA THR A 131 -7.29 -0.48 6.35
C THR A 131 -6.80 -0.22 4.91
N VAL A 132 -5.49 -0.33 4.63
CA VAL A 132 -4.96 -0.22 3.26
C VAL A 132 -5.58 -1.29 2.35
N LEU A 133 -5.63 -2.54 2.81
CA LEU A 133 -6.24 -3.63 2.06
C LEU A 133 -7.73 -3.41 1.83
N THR A 134 -8.46 -2.90 2.82
CA THR A 134 -9.89 -2.60 2.70
C THR A 134 -10.13 -1.46 1.71
N ILE A 135 -9.39 -0.37 1.78
CA ILE A 135 -9.57 0.78 0.88
C ILE A 135 -9.19 0.42 -0.57
N ASP A 136 -8.19 -0.42 -0.76
CA ASP A 136 -7.81 -0.93 -2.08
C ASP A 136 -8.94 -1.75 -2.72
N LYS A 137 -9.59 -2.65 -1.95
CA LYS A 137 -10.74 -3.43 -2.42
C LYS A 137 -11.90 -2.55 -2.93
N VAL A 138 -12.10 -1.38 -2.31
CA VAL A 138 -13.17 -0.44 -2.72
C VAL A 138 -12.71 0.57 -3.78
N GLY A 139 -11.50 0.41 -4.33
CA GLY A 139 -10.95 1.24 -5.41
C GLY A 139 -10.72 2.71 -5.03
N SER A 140 -10.73 3.05 -3.74
CA SER A 140 -10.65 4.44 -3.25
C SER A 140 -9.26 4.82 -2.74
N LEU A 141 -8.30 3.91 -2.84
CA LEU A 141 -6.96 4.15 -2.33
C LEU A 141 -6.23 5.15 -3.22
N SER A 142 -5.88 6.30 -2.62
CA SER A 142 -5.15 7.37 -3.30
C SER A 142 -4.01 7.88 -2.43
N PRO A 143 -3.00 8.57 -3.02
CA PRO A 143 -1.91 9.12 -2.24
C PRO A 143 -2.36 10.11 -1.14
N ASN A 144 -3.46 10.84 -1.37
CA ASN A 144 -4.02 11.75 -0.37
C ASN A 144 -4.69 10.98 0.77
N VAL A 145 -5.47 9.95 0.46
CA VAL A 145 -6.08 9.06 1.47
C VAL A 145 -4.98 8.39 2.30
N LEU A 146 -3.95 7.86 1.65
CA LEU A 146 -2.80 7.27 2.34
C LEU A 146 -2.08 8.28 3.24
N LYS A 147 -1.85 9.51 2.77
CA LYS A 147 -1.26 10.58 3.57
C LYS A 147 -2.12 10.92 4.79
N THR A 148 -3.43 11.03 4.61
CA THR A 148 -4.37 11.29 5.70
C THR A 148 -4.32 10.17 6.74
N MET A 149 -4.40 8.91 6.31
CA MET A 149 -4.27 7.75 7.19
C MET A 149 -2.92 7.73 7.91
N GLN A 150 -1.84 8.14 7.23
CA GLN A 150 -0.49 8.25 7.80
C GLN A 150 -0.39 9.29 8.93
N THR A 151 -1.23 10.32 8.94
CA THR A 151 -1.21 11.37 9.96
C THR A 151 -2.31 11.22 11.01
N ASP A 152 -3.42 10.56 10.66
CA ASP A 152 -4.61 10.47 11.50
C ASP A 152 -4.91 9.01 11.88
N ARG A 153 -4.72 8.69 13.16
CA ARG A 153 -5.00 7.35 13.69
C ARG A 153 -6.50 7.11 13.89
N GLU A 154 -7.31 8.15 14.09
CA GLU A 154 -8.76 8.02 14.27
C GLU A 154 -9.45 7.67 12.95
N ILE A 155 -8.96 8.19 11.83
CA ILE A 155 -9.46 7.79 10.51
C ILE A 155 -9.22 6.29 10.25
N VAL A 156 -8.03 5.77 10.60
CA VAL A 156 -7.73 4.33 10.47
C VAL A 156 -8.67 3.50 11.35
N ARG A 157 -8.91 3.94 12.60
CA ARG A 157 -9.84 3.27 13.53
C ARG A 157 -11.26 3.25 12.97
N THR A 158 -11.74 4.39 12.50
CA THR A 158 -13.08 4.55 11.93
C THR A 158 -13.28 3.61 10.74
N ILE A 159 -12.34 3.60 9.78
CA ILE A 159 -12.46 2.74 8.59
C ILE A 159 -12.39 1.25 8.97
N THR A 160 -11.52 0.88 9.91
CA THR A 160 -11.44 -0.50 10.42
C THR A 160 -12.75 -0.93 11.05
N ALA A 161 -13.36 -0.08 11.89
CA ALA A 161 -14.63 -0.39 12.54
C ALA A 161 -15.79 -0.47 11.51
N LEU A 162 -15.81 0.39 10.48
CA LEU A 162 -16.74 0.29 9.36
C LEU A 162 -16.59 -1.04 8.59
N ASP A 163 -15.36 -1.47 8.32
CA ASP A 163 -15.09 -2.75 7.64
C ASP A 163 -15.58 -3.95 8.48
N GLN A 164 -15.29 -3.93 9.79
CA GLN A 164 -15.75 -4.95 10.74
C GLN A 164 -17.28 -5.02 10.84
N ALA A 165 -17.96 -3.92 10.50
CA ALA A 165 -19.42 -3.83 10.45
C ALA A 165 -20.03 -4.52 9.22
N GLY A 166 -19.21 -4.83 8.22
CA GLY A 166 -19.69 -5.14 6.87
C GLY A 166 -20.20 -3.90 6.11
N LEU A 167 -19.85 -2.68 6.54
CA LEU A 167 -20.24 -1.43 5.86
C LEU A 167 -19.32 -1.06 4.69
N LEU A 168 -18.28 -1.86 4.43
CA LEU A 168 -17.37 -1.74 3.30
C LEU A 168 -17.25 -3.09 2.56
N PRO A 169 -17.20 -3.11 1.21
CA PRO A 169 -17.42 -1.99 0.29
C PRO A 169 -18.82 -1.41 0.40
N LEU A 170 -18.95 -0.08 0.23
CA LEU A 170 -20.26 0.52 0.01
C LEU A 170 -20.89 -0.17 -1.21
N PRO A 171 -22.15 -0.63 -1.13
CA PRO A 171 -22.80 -1.33 -2.24
C PRO A 171 -22.72 -0.48 -3.53
N GLU A 172 -22.35 -1.12 -4.65
CA GLU A 172 -22.20 -0.48 -5.97
C GLU A 172 -23.53 0.12 -6.48
N GLU A 173 -24.64 -0.44 -6.03
CA GLU A 173 -25.94 0.19 -6.18
C GLU A 173 -25.96 1.40 -5.26
N LYS A 174 -26.06 2.60 -5.85
CA LYS A 174 -26.62 3.75 -5.12
C LYS A 174 -27.85 3.24 -4.40
N PRO A 175 -27.86 3.12 -3.07
CA PRO A 175 -29.14 3.07 -2.39
C PRO A 175 -29.75 4.41 -2.75
N GLY A 176 -30.87 4.41 -3.46
CA GLY A 176 -31.74 5.58 -3.45
C GLY A 176 -31.84 6.03 -1.98
N PRO A 177 -31.76 7.34 -1.71
CA PRO A 177 -31.54 7.83 -0.36
C PRO A 177 -32.68 7.28 0.53
N PHE A 178 -32.34 6.38 1.45
CA PHE A 178 -33.18 5.98 2.59
C PHE A 178 -34.49 5.22 2.29
N GLN A 179 -34.44 4.02 1.68
CA GLN A 179 -35.66 3.17 1.64
C GLN A 179 -35.81 2.18 2.80
N ASP A 180 -34.75 1.86 3.55
CA ASP A 180 -34.84 0.90 4.66
C ASP A 180 -34.42 1.53 5.99
N HIS A 181 -35.40 1.98 6.76
CA HIS A 181 -35.19 2.62 8.07
C HIS A 181 -34.50 1.68 9.06
N GLU A 182 -34.72 0.36 8.95
CA GLU A 182 -34.07 -0.61 9.83
C GLU A 182 -32.57 -0.69 9.55
N ALA A 183 -32.16 -0.73 8.27
CA ALA A 183 -30.75 -0.73 7.89
C ALA A 183 -30.03 0.57 8.30
N LEU A 184 -30.71 1.71 8.26
CA LEU A 184 -30.17 2.99 8.75
C LEU A 184 -30.00 3.00 10.26
N LEU A 185 -31.00 2.53 10.99
CA LEU A 185 -30.94 2.47 12.44
C LEU A 185 -29.88 1.47 12.91
N GLU A 186 -29.76 0.32 12.24
CA GLU A 186 -28.72 -0.68 12.51
C GLU A 186 -27.32 -0.11 12.25
N ASN A 187 -27.12 0.56 11.12
CA ASN A 187 -25.85 1.22 10.81
C ASN A 187 -25.55 2.38 11.78
N ALA A 188 -26.53 3.21 12.13
CA ALA A 188 -26.35 4.30 13.09
C ALA A 188 -26.02 3.76 14.49
N ASN A 189 -26.70 2.70 14.93
CA ASN A 189 -26.41 2.00 16.18
C ASN A 189 -24.99 1.42 16.18
N TYR A 190 -24.61 0.73 15.10
CA TYR A 190 -23.26 0.20 14.95
C TYR A 190 -22.19 1.32 15.01
N LEU A 191 -22.41 2.43 14.30
CA LEU A 191 -21.49 3.57 14.31
C LEU A 191 -21.39 4.23 15.69
N ARG A 192 -22.49 4.28 16.44
CA ARG A 192 -22.51 4.76 17.83
C ARG A 192 -21.78 3.82 18.78
N GLU A 193 -22.01 2.51 18.68
CA GLU A 193 -21.36 1.49 19.50
C GLU A 193 -19.84 1.49 19.30
N ASN A 194 -19.38 1.84 18.09
CA ASN A 194 -17.97 1.97 17.76
C ASN A 194 -17.40 3.39 17.98
N HIS A 195 -18.16 4.28 18.61
CA HIS A 195 -17.76 5.67 18.91
C HIS A 195 -17.38 6.53 17.68
N ILE A 196 -17.84 6.14 16.49
CA ILE A 196 -17.65 6.90 15.24
C ILE A 196 -18.68 8.02 15.16
N LEU A 197 -19.92 7.72 15.53
CA LEU A 197 -21.02 8.68 15.56
C LEU A 197 -21.20 9.23 16.98
N SER A 198 -21.31 10.56 17.11
CA SER A 198 -21.62 11.19 18.40
C SER A 198 -23.04 10.86 18.85
N LEU A 199 -23.33 10.96 20.15
CA LEU A 199 -24.67 10.74 20.68
C LEU A 199 -25.68 11.74 20.08
N GLU A 200 -25.26 12.99 19.86
CA GLU A 200 -26.11 14.04 19.26
C GLU A 200 -26.40 13.76 17.77
N ASP A 201 -25.45 13.19 17.04
CA ASP A 201 -25.65 12.82 15.64
C ASP A 201 -26.45 11.51 15.51
N HIS A 202 -26.33 10.60 16.48
CA HIS A 202 -27.13 9.37 16.54
C HIS A 202 -28.62 9.65 16.74
N GLN A 203 -28.97 10.64 17.56
CA GLN A 203 -30.36 11.03 17.83
C GLN A 203 -31.11 11.61 16.61
N ARG A 204 -30.42 11.81 15.47
CA ARG A 204 -31.01 12.34 14.23
C ARG A 204 -31.50 11.25 13.27
N TYR A 205 -31.25 9.98 13.59
CA TYR A 205 -31.65 8.78 12.84
C TYR A 205 -32.62 7.94 13.67
#